data_AF-A0A2G8KAY7-F1
#
_entry.id   AF-A0A2G8KAY7-F1
#
_cell.length_a   1.000
_cell.length_b   1.000
_cell.length_c   1.000
_cell.angle_alpha   90.00
_cell.angle_beta   90.00
_cell.angle_gamma   90.00
#
_symmetry.space_group_name_H-M   'P 1'
#
loop_
_entity.id
_entity.type
_entity.pdbx_description
1 polymer ?
#
loop_
_entity_poly.entity_id
_entity_poly.type
_entity_poly.pdbx_seq_one_letter_code
_entity_poly.pdbx_strand_id
1 'polypeptide(L)'
;MSKEKIVAMQQVFEEKLKGVIKYSLPEGGFFVWIQLPTNMNCDDLVALCQKKYNVTFACGNKFTKNPGSLSNFIRISFSHLEKDTFIAGVKELSDAILELQATNNSQ
;
A
#
# COMPACT_ATOMS: atom_id res chain seq x y z
N MET A 1 -10.84 -4.71 -17.81
CA MET A 1 -10.29 -3.45 -17.28
C MET A 1 -9.89 -3.53 -15.79
N SER A 2 -10.80 -3.69 -14.82
CA SER A 2 -10.39 -3.68 -13.38
C SER A 2 -9.55 -4.90 -12.95
N LYS A 3 -9.82 -6.09 -13.48
CA LYS A 3 -9.11 -7.33 -13.12
C LYS A 3 -7.63 -7.32 -13.50
N GLU A 4 -7.27 -6.75 -14.65
CA GLU A 4 -5.87 -6.74 -15.12
C GLU A 4 -4.97 -5.88 -14.24
N LYS A 5 -5.48 -4.75 -13.74
CA LYS A 5 -4.76 -3.90 -12.78
C LYS A 5 -4.47 -4.66 -11.48
N ILE A 6 -5.47 -5.39 -10.98
CA ILE A 6 -5.32 -6.22 -9.78
C ILE A 6 -4.27 -7.30 -10.01
N VAL A 7 -4.34 -8.04 -11.12
CA VAL A 7 -3.37 -9.10 -11.43
C VAL A 7 -1.94 -8.56 -11.50
N ALA A 8 -1.73 -7.43 -12.20
CA ALA A 8 -0.41 -6.82 -12.30
C ALA A 8 0.10 -6.28 -10.95
N MET A 9 -0.79 -5.71 -10.11
CA MET A 9 -0.45 -5.33 -8.73
C MET A 9 -0.04 -6.55 -7.89
N GLN A 10 -0.79 -7.65 -7.99
CA GLN A 10 -0.46 -8.89 -7.26
C GLN A 10 0.91 -9.43 -7.67
N GLN A 11 1.25 -9.38 -8.96
CA GLN A 11 2.58 -9.78 -9.43
C GLN A 11 3.69 -8.95 -8.77
N VAL A 12 3.52 -7.62 -8.70
CA VAL A 12 4.48 -6.74 -8.03
C VAL A 12 4.59 -7.06 -6.54
N PHE A 13 3.48 -7.30 -5.86
CA PHE A 13 3.48 -7.65 -4.44
C PHE A 13 4.11 -9.02 -4.17
N GLU A 14 3.86 -10.00 -5.01
CA GLU A 14 4.46 -11.33 -4.91
C GLU A 14 5.96 -11.30 -5.23
N GLU A 15 6.41 -10.40 -6.12
CA GLU A 15 7.82 -10.25 -6.47
C GLU A 15 8.60 -9.50 -5.39
N LYS A 16 8.07 -8.37 -4.90
CA LYS A 16 8.80 -7.46 -3.99
C LYS A 16 8.43 -7.59 -2.52
N LEU A 17 7.18 -7.92 -2.21
CA LEU A 17 6.61 -7.81 -0.85
C LEU A 17 6.09 -9.14 -0.31
N LYS A 18 6.50 -10.26 -0.93
CA LYS A 18 6.09 -11.59 -0.50
C LYS A 18 6.51 -11.86 0.94
N GLY A 19 5.54 -12.15 1.79
CA GLY A 19 5.77 -12.37 3.22
C GLY A 19 5.98 -11.08 4.04
N VAL A 20 6.03 -9.92 3.39
CA VAL A 20 6.14 -8.61 4.05
C VAL A 20 4.77 -8.04 4.33
N ILE A 21 3.90 -7.97 3.32
CA ILE A 21 2.56 -7.42 3.45
C ILE A 21 1.49 -8.50 3.36
N LYS A 22 0.30 -8.20 3.89
CA LYS A 22 -0.93 -8.92 3.59
C LYS A 22 -1.83 -7.98 2.80
N TYR A 23 -2.58 -8.47 1.84
CA TYR A 23 -3.55 -7.66 1.11
C TYR A 23 -4.84 -8.45 0.90
N SER A 24 -5.96 -7.74 0.81
CA SER A 24 -7.27 -8.31 0.55
C SER A 24 -7.85 -7.74 -0.74
N LEU A 25 -8.27 -8.64 -1.63
CA LEU A 25 -8.89 -8.27 -2.88
C LEU A 25 -10.38 -7.96 -2.66
N PRO A 26 -10.92 -6.92 -3.32
CA PRO A 26 -12.35 -6.67 -3.26
C PRO A 26 -13.11 -7.76 -4.05
N GLU A 27 -14.16 -8.34 -3.46
CA GLU A 27 -15.13 -9.16 -4.19
C GLU A 27 -15.95 -8.31 -5.19
N GLY A 28 -16.07 -7.00 -4.91
CA GLY A 28 -16.60 -5.97 -5.81
C GLY A 28 -16.20 -4.58 -5.32
N GLY A 29 -15.88 -3.67 -6.25
CA GLY A 29 -15.46 -2.29 -5.95
C GLY A 29 -14.08 -1.91 -6.50
N PHE A 30 -13.58 -0.75 -6.07
CA PHE A 30 -12.35 -0.14 -6.60
C PHE A 30 -11.27 0.10 -5.55
N PHE A 31 -11.39 -0.54 -4.39
CA PHE A 31 -10.50 -0.34 -3.25
C PHE A 31 -9.79 -1.64 -2.89
N VAL A 32 -8.48 -1.58 -2.72
CA VAL A 32 -7.66 -2.67 -2.17
C VAL A 32 -7.22 -2.28 -0.77
N TRP A 33 -7.35 -3.21 0.15
CA TRP A 33 -6.81 -3.06 1.50
C TRP A 33 -5.49 -3.81 1.61
N ILE A 34 -4.49 -3.12 2.15
CA ILE A 34 -3.17 -3.67 2.42
C ILE A 34 -2.91 -3.51 3.91
N GLN A 35 -2.44 -4.57 4.53
CA GLN A 35 -2.02 -4.64 5.91
C GLN A 35 -0.49 -4.78 5.91
N LEU A 36 0.17 -3.74 6.39
CA LEU A 36 1.60 -3.74 6.67
C LEU A 36 1.89 -4.52 7.97
N PRO A 37 3.15 -4.90 8.21
CA PRO A 37 3.61 -5.34 9.52
C PRO A 37 3.27 -4.36 10.65
N THR A 38 3.08 -4.88 11.86
CA THR A 38 2.66 -4.09 13.04
C THR A 38 3.69 -3.07 13.51
N ASN A 39 4.96 -3.22 13.09
CA ASN A 39 6.04 -2.29 13.35
C ASN A 39 6.11 -1.14 12.33
N MET A 40 5.17 -1.05 11.38
CA MET A 40 5.08 0.06 10.43
C MET A 40 3.86 0.93 10.68
N ASN A 41 4.05 2.23 10.49
CA ASN A 41 2.98 3.21 10.51
C ASN A 41 2.68 3.69 9.08
N CYS A 42 1.40 3.70 8.71
CA CYS A 42 0.95 4.18 7.42
C CYS A 42 1.24 5.67 7.22
N ASP A 43 1.14 6.50 8.26
CA ASP A 43 1.38 7.94 8.12
C ASP A 43 2.84 8.23 7.73
N ASP A 44 3.80 7.49 8.30
CA ASP A 44 5.23 7.60 7.95
C ASP A 44 5.47 7.15 6.50
N LEU A 45 4.80 6.08 6.09
CA LEU A 45 4.89 5.58 4.72
C LEU A 45 4.27 6.56 3.71
N VAL A 46 3.13 7.18 4.03
CA VAL A 46 2.51 8.22 3.19
C VAL A 46 3.47 9.41 3.03
N ALA A 47 4.07 9.87 4.12
CA ALA A 47 5.02 10.98 4.07
C ALA A 47 6.23 10.66 3.19
N LEU A 48 6.77 9.44 3.29
CA LEU A 48 7.87 8.97 2.43
C LEU A 48 7.43 8.89 0.96
N CYS A 49 6.28 8.29 0.69
CA CYS A 49 5.75 8.12 -0.66
C CYS A 49 5.45 9.45 -1.34
N GLN A 50 4.82 10.38 -0.61
CA GLN A 50 4.52 11.70 -1.13
C GLN A 50 5.80 12.49 -1.44
N LYS A 51 6.82 12.37 -0.58
CA LYS A 51 8.09 13.11 -0.74
C LYS A 51 8.97 12.56 -1.86
N LYS A 52 9.08 11.24 -2.00
CA LYS A 52 9.97 10.59 -2.99
C LYS A 52 9.31 10.27 -4.32
N TYR A 53 8.07 9.79 -4.25
CA TYR A 53 7.38 9.16 -5.38
C TYR A 53 6.14 9.94 -5.82
N ASN A 54 5.76 11.01 -5.09
CA ASN A 54 4.53 11.76 -5.32
C ASN A 54 3.27 10.86 -5.34
N VAL A 55 3.31 9.76 -4.59
CA VAL A 55 2.21 8.80 -4.46
C VAL A 55 1.47 9.05 -3.16
N THR A 56 0.14 9.10 -3.23
CA THR A 56 -0.73 9.35 -2.08
C THR A 56 -1.77 8.24 -1.94
N PHE A 57 -2.02 7.81 -0.71
CA PHE A 57 -3.03 6.79 -0.37
C PHE A 57 -3.65 7.08 0.99
N ALA A 58 -4.73 6.37 1.31
CA ALA A 58 -5.46 6.60 2.55
C ALA A 58 -5.03 5.60 3.64
N CYS A 59 -4.70 6.12 4.82
CA CYS A 59 -4.40 5.29 5.98
C CYS A 59 -5.66 4.78 6.67
N GLY A 60 -5.62 3.52 7.10
CA GLY A 60 -6.70 2.80 7.76
C GLY A 60 -7.10 3.43 9.10
N ASN A 61 -6.16 4.06 9.80
CA ASN A 61 -6.41 4.80 11.04
C ASN A 61 -7.47 5.91 10.87
N LYS A 62 -7.63 6.49 9.67
CA LYS A 62 -8.66 7.50 9.37
C LYS A 62 -10.08 6.91 9.28
N PHE A 63 -10.20 5.58 9.20
CA PHE A 63 -11.48 4.87 9.05
C PHE A 63 -11.93 4.19 10.35
N THR A 64 -11.22 4.39 11.46
CA THR A 64 -11.58 3.88 12.78
C THR A 64 -11.73 5.03 13.77
N LYS A 65 -12.61 4.84 14.76
CA LYS A 65 -12.79 5.80 15.86
C LYS A 65 -11.81 5.54 17.01
N ASN A 66 -11.07 4.42 16.97
CA ASN A 66 -10.14 4.02 18.01
C ASN A 66 -8.72 4.51 17.67
N PRO A 67 -8.12 5.41 18.46
CA PRO A 67 -6.76 5.89 18.24
C PRO A 67 -5.76 4.73 18.20
N GLY A 68 -4.86 4.74 17.22
CA GLY A 68 -3.83 3.71 17.04
C GLY A 68 -4.32 2.39 16.42
N SER A 69 -5.63 2.20 16.25
CA SER A 69 -6.15 1.06 15.52
C SER A 69 -5.97 1.25 14.01
N LEU A 70 -5.68 0.17 13.27
CA LEU A 70 -5.48 0.18 11.82
C LEU A 70 -4.38 1.14 11.32
N SER A 71 -3.42 1.52 12.18
CA SER A 71 -2.28 2.37 11.81
C SER A 71 -1.38 1.74 10.74
N ASN A 72 -1.33 0.41 10.69
CA ASN A 72 -0.61 -0.37 9.69
C ASN A 72 -1.46 -0.77 8.47
N PHE A 73 -2.69 -0.26 8.35
CA PHE A 73 -3.54 -0.54 7.19
C PHE A 73 -3.50 0.61 6.19
N ILE A 74 -3.51 0.26 4.91
CA ILE A 74 -3.56 1.16 3.78
C ILE A 74 -4.77 0.79 2.93
N ARG A 75 -5.43 1.81 2.39
CA ARG A 75 -6.46 1.69 1.38
C ARG A 75 -6.05 2.42 0.11
N ILE A 76 -5.96 1.66 -0.99
CA ILE A 76 -5.62 2.19 -2.31
C ILE A 76 -6.85 2.16 -3.19
N SER A 77 -7.10 3.25 -3.93
CA SER A 77 -8.12 3.32 -4.98
C SER A 77 -7.49 3.29 -6.37
N PHE A 78 -8.02 2.45 -7.26
CA PHE A 78 -7.54 2.32 -8.65
C PHE A 78 -8.61 2.70 -9.69
N SER A 79 -9.75 3.27 -9.25
CA SER A 79 -10.89 3.62 -10.11
C SER A 79 -10.55 4.68 -11.16
N HIS A 80 -9.75 5.68 -10.81
CA HIS A 80 -9.52 6.88 -11.63
C HIS A 80 -8.14 6.92 -12.29
N LEU A 81 -7.28 5.93 -12.04
CA LEU A 81 -5.91 5.90 -12.57
C LEU A 81 -5.82 4.99 -13.79
N GLU A 82 -5.05 5.40 -14.79
CA GLU A 82 -4.67 4.53 -15.92
C GLU A 82 -3.85 3.32 -15.42
N LYS A 83 -3.85 2.22 -16.20
CA LYS A 83 -3.18 0.97 -15.80
C LYS A 83 -1.69 1.20 -15.52
N ASP A 84 -0.98 1.84 -16.43
CA ASP A 84 0.46 2.05 -16.30
C ASP A 84 0.82 2.96 -15.12
N THR A 85 0.07 4.04 -14.91
CA THR A 85 0.24 4.93 -13.75
C THR A 85 -0.02 4.20 -12.43
N PHE A 86 -1.07 3.37 -12.38
CA PHE A 86 -1.36 2.58 -11.20
C PHE A 86 -0.23 1.58 -10.90
N ILE A 87 0.27 0.87 -11.90
CA ILE A 87 1.37 -0.10 -11.71
C ILE A 87 2.68 0.59 -11.34
N ALA A 88 2.98 1.76 -11.90
CA ALA A 88 4.13 2.56 -11.48
C ALA A 88 4.02 2.94 -9.99
N GLY A 89 2.89 3.50 -9.57
CA GLY A 89 2.67 3.87 -8.16
C GLY A 89 2.69 2.68 -7.20
N VAL A 90 2.21 1.51 -7.62
CA VAL A 90 2.31 0.27 -6.84
C VAL A 90 3.76 -0.19 -6.68
N LYS A 91 4.59 -0.07 -7.73
CA LYS A 91 6.02 -0.40 -7.65
C LYS A 91 6.75 0.55 -6.71
N GLU A 92 6.51 1.84 -6.81
CA GLU A 92 7.09 2.87 -5.96
C GLU A 92 6.67 2.71 -4.49
N LEU A 93 5.39 2.42 -4.25
CA LEU A 93 4.89 2.06 -2.92
C LEU A 93 5.62 0.85 -2.36
N SER A 94 5.84 -0.18 -3.17
CA SER A 94 6.54 -1.38 -2.75
C SER A 94 7.98 -1.07 -2.33
N ASP A 95 8.66 -0.21 -3.08
CA ASP A 95 10.02 0.21 -2.76
C ASP A 95 10.05 1.04 -1.46
N ALA A 96 9.08 1.93 -1.26
CA ALA A 96 8.93 2.68 -0.02
C ALA A 96 8.68 1.78 1.20
N ILE A 97 7.86 0.73 1.05
CA ILE A 97 7.58 -0.24 2.12
C ILE A 97 8.85 -0.98 2.52
N LEU A 98 9.63 -1.46 1.55
CA LEU A 98 10.89 -2.16 1.82
C LEU A 98 11.91 -1.24 2.51
N GLU A 99 12.00 0.02 2.08
CA GLU A 99 12.89 1.01 2.70
C GLU A 99 12.51 1.28 4.17
N LEU A 100 11.22 1.49 4.44
CA LEU A 100 10.72 1.71 5.79
C LEU A 100 10.90 0.46 6.66
N GLN A 101 10.66 -0.73 6.09
CA GLN A 101 10.88 -2.00 6.78
C GLN A 101 12.35 -2.20 7.16
N ALA A 102 13.27 -1.95 6.23
CA ALA A 102 14.71 -2.08 6.48
C ALA A 102 15.17 -1.12 7.58
N THR A 103 14.63 0.11 7.59
CA THR A 103 14.90 1.11 8.63
C THR A 103 14.41 0.63 9.99
N ASN A 104 13.19 0.11 10.08
CA ASN A 104 12.59 -0.34 11.35
C ASN A 104 13.19 -1.66 11.88
N ASN A 105 13.75 -2.50 11.01
CA ASN A 105 14.46 -3.72 11.42
C ASN A 105 15.91 -3.46 11.86
N SER A 106 16.45 -2.27 11.60
CA SER A 106 17.83 -1.90 11.94
C SER A 106 17.94 -1.14 13.27
N GLN A 107 16.86 -1.09 14.06
CA GLN A 107 16.82 -0.47 15.39
C GLN A 107 16.59 -1.49 16.50
#